data_AF-A0A949E2V4-F1
#
_entry.id   AF-A0A949E2V4-F1
#
_cell.length_a   1.000
_cell.length_b   1.000
_cell.length_c   1.000
_cell.angle_alpha   90.00
_cell.angle_beta   90.00
_cell.angle_gamma   90.00
#
_symmetry.space_group_name_H-M   'P 1'
#
loop_
_entity.id
_entity.type
_entity.pdbx_description
1 polymer ?
#
loop_
_entity_poly.entity_id
_entity_poly.type
_entity_poly.pdbx_seq_one_letter_code
_entity_poly.pdbx_strand_id
1 'polypeptide(L)' 'MDIFFIKESLFFLLRGAFISLQIAFIACMIGLTLGTILALIQTGKQRFLKFIVTTYVTIIRGTPMLVQIMIVFYIFPQL' A
#
# COMPACT_ATOMS: atom_id res chain seq x y z
N MET A 1 24.68 31.78 5.63
CA MET A 1 23.69 30.71 5.90
C MET A 1 22.68 30.68 4.76
N ASP A 2 23.09 30.06 3.67
CA ASP A 2 22.95 30.69 2.36
C ASP A 2 21.89 30.00 1.50
N ILE A 3 21.23 30.76 0.64
CA ILE A 3 20.18 30.35 -0.33
C ILE A 3 20.52 29.04 -1.08
N PHE A 4 21.81 28.70 -1.20
CA PHE A 4 22.31 27.43 -1.68
C PHE A 4 21.76 26.20 -0.91
N PHE A 5 21.79 26.23 0.43
CA PHE A 5 21.28 25.13 1.29
C PHE A 5 19.76 24.95 1.14
N ILE A 6 19.02 26.05 0.96
CA ILE A 6 17.57 26.02 0.74
C ILE A 6 17.25 25.39 -0.61
N LYS A 7 18.00 25.73 -1.67
CA LYS A 7 17.81 25.15 -3.01
C LYS A 7 18.12 23.64 -3.03
N GLU A 8 19.21 23.20 -2.39
CA GLU A 8 19.53 21.77 -2.30
C GLU A 8 18.47 20.99 -1.51
N SER A 9 18.04 21.54 -0.36
CA SER A 9 16.98 20.93 0.46
C SER A 9 15.66 20.85 -0.32
N LEU A 10 15.31 21.90 -1.07
CA LEU A 10 14.11 21.93 -1.90
C LEU A 10 14.18 20.89 -3.02
N PHE A 11 15.32 20.76 -3.70
CA PHE A 11 15.51 19.75 -4.73
C PHE A 11 15.40 18.33 -4.16
N PHE A 12 15.98 18.08 -2.98
CA PHE A 12 15.86 16.80 -2.30
C PHE A 12 14.41 16.48 -1.90
N LEU A 13 13.68 17.45 -1.33
CA LEU A 13 12.26 17.27 -0.98
C LEU A 13 11.41 17.01 -2.22
N LEU A 14 11.63 17.74 -3.32
CA LEU A 14 10.90 17.53 -4.58
C LEU A 14 11.14 16.14 -5.14
N ARG A 15 12.38 15.65 -5.07
CA ARG A 15 12.70 14.28 -5.47
C ARG A 15 11.99 13.25 -4.58
N GLY A 16 11.98 13.45 -3.26
CA GLY A 16 11.25 12.59 -2.32
C GLY A 16 9.73 12.60 -2.54
N ALA A 17 9.17 13.77 -2.82
CA ALA A 17 7.76 13.93 -3.16
C ALA A 17 7.40 13.19 -4.45
N PHE A 18 8.26 13.28 -5.47
CA PHE A 18 8.07 12.55 -6.72
C PHE A 18 8.09 11.04 -6.53
N ILE A 19 9.06 10.52 -5.75
CA ILE A 19 9.12 9.09 -5.41
C ILE A 19 7.86 8.66 -4.64
N SER A 20 7.41 9.47 -3.68
CA SER A 20 6.19 9.18 -2.91
C SER A 20 4.96 9.11 -3.81
N LEU A 21 4.86 10.01 -4.80
CA LEU A 21 3.79 10.02 -5.78
C LEU A 21 3.83 8.78 -6.69
N GLN A 22 5.03 8.37 -7.13
CA GLN A 22 5.20 7.14 -7.91
C GLN A 22 4.74 5.90 -7.14
N ILE A 23 5.16 5.78 -5.88
CA ILE A 23 4.75 4.67 -5.00
C ILE A 23 3.24 4.68 -4.81
N ALA A 24 2.65 5.84 -4.49
CA ALA A 24 1.22 5.99 -4.28
C ALA A 24 0.42 5.62 -5.54
N PHE A 25 0.88 6.06 -6.71
CA PHE A 25 0.22 5.76 -7.99
C PHE A 25 0.19 4.26 -8.27
N ILE A 26 1.34 3.58 -8.16
CA ILE A 26 1.45 2.14 -8.40
C ILE A 26 0.64 1.36 -7.34
N ALA A 27 0.77 1.71 -6.06
CA ALA A 27 0.02 1.08 -4.97
C ALA A 27 -1.50 1.25 -5.17
N CYS A 28 -1.95 2.42 -5.61
CA CYS A 28 -3.36 2.69 -5.91
C CYS A 28 -3.85 1.84 -7.09
N MET A 29 -3.09 1.75 -8.18
CA MET A 29 -3.45 0.91 -9.34
C MET A 29 -3.60 -0.57 -8.96
N ILE A 30 -2.64 -1.11 -8.19
CA ILE A 30 -2.68 -2.49 -7.72
C ILE A 30 -3.85 -2.69 -6.73
N GLY A 31 -3.97 -1.79 -5.75
CA GLY A 31 -5.01 -1.83 -4.73
C GLY A 31 -6.42 -1.73 -5.31
N LEU A 32 -6.62 -0.88 -6.33
CA LEU A 32 -7.89 -0.76 -7.04
C LEU A 32 -8.22 -2.05 -7.80
N THR A 33 -7.25 -2.60 -8.53
CA THR A 33 -7.45 -3.84 -9.30
C THR A 33 -7.81 -5.00 -8.39
N LEU A 34 -6.98 -5.26 -7.37
CA LEU A 34 -7.20 -6.35 -6.41
C LEU A 34 -8.46 -6.11 -5.57
N GLY A 35 -8.66 -4.88 -5.08
CA GLY A 35 -9.84 -4.51 -4.30
C GLY A 35 -11.13 -4.72 -5.08
N THR A 36 -11.14 -4.38 -6.38
CA THR A 36 -12.31 -4.60 -7.24
C THR A 36 -12.59 -6.09 -7.43
N ILE A 37 -11.57 -6.91 -7.69
CA ILE A 37 -11.73 -8.36 -7.81
C ILE A 37 -12.31 -8.95 -6.52
N LEU A 38 -11.77 -8.57 -5.36
CA LEU A 38 -12.26 -9.02 -4.06
C LEU A 38 -13.70 -8.56 -3.78
N ALA A 39 -14.04 -7.31 -4.12
CA ALA A 39 -15.39 -6.78 -3.98
C ALA A 39 -16.41 -7.53 -4.84
N LEU A 40 -16.04 -7.89 -6.07
CA LEU A 40 -16.87 -8.71 -6.95
C LEU A 40 -17.14 -10.10 -6.34
N ILE A 41 -16.10 -10.75 -5.79
CA ILE A 41 -16.25 -12.05 -5.12
C ILE A 41 -17.17 -11.93 -3.90
N GLN A 42 -17.03 -10.85 -3.11
CA GLN A 42 -17.83 -10.63 -1.90
C GLN A 42 -19.32 -10.41 -2.21
N THR A 43 -19.64 -9.86 -3.38
CA THR A 43 -21.03 -9.63 -3.85
C THR A 43 -21.61 -10.87 -4.56
N GLY A 44 -20.78 -11.87 -4.86
CA GLY A 44 -21.21 -13.11 -5.50
C GLY A 44 -22.09 -14.02 -4.62
N LYS A 45 -22.64 -15.07 -5.25
CA LYS A 45 -23.51 -16.06 -4.60
C LYS A 45 -22.77 -17.14 -3.80
N GLN A 46 -21.47 -17.33 -4.08
CA GLN A 46 -20.67 -18.41 -3.50
C GLN A 46 -20.31 -18.11 -2.03
N ARG A 47 -21.01 -18.77 -1.09
CA ARG A 47 -20.85 -18.54 0.36
C ARG A 47 -19.42 -18.79 0.86
N PHE A 48 -18.75 -19.82 0.34
CA PHE A 48 -17.40 -20.17 0.76
C PHE A 48 -16.36 -19.11 0.35
N LEU A 49 -16.34 -18.72 -0.92
CA LEU A 49 -15.44 -17.67 -1.42
C LEU A 49 -15.70 -16.33 -0.71
N LYS A 50 -16.98 -16.00 -0.50
CA LYS A 50 -17.37 -14.80 0.24
C LYS A 50 -16.83 -14.80 1.67
N PHE A 51 -16.88 -15.93 2.36
CA PHE A 51 -16.33 -16.07 3.71
C PHE A 51 -14.81 -15.82 3.71
N ILE A 52 -14.06 -16.46 2.81
CA ILE A 52 -12.60 -16.29 2.71
C ILE A 52 -12.24 -14.83 2.46
N VAL A 53 -12.86 -14.20 1.46
CA VAL A 53 -12.58 -12.80 1.11
C VAL A 53 -12.95 -11.85 2.25
N THR A 54 -14.09 -12.08 2.90
CA THR A 54 -14.51 -11.25 4.04
C THR A 54 -13.51 -11.36 5.19
N THR A 55 -13.06 -12.56 5.53
CA THR A 55 -12.04 -12.76 6.56
C THR A 55 -10.73 -12.06 6.20
N TYR A 56 -10.24 -12.22 4.97
CA TYR A 56 -9.04 -11.53 4.49
C TYR A 56 -9.17 -10.00 4.62
N VAL A 57 -10.26 -9.42 4.09
CA VAL A 57 -10.49 -7.97 4.12
C VAL A 57 -10.61 -7.46 5.56
N THR A 58 -11.30 -8.18 6.44
CA THR A 58 -11.43 -7.82 7.85
C THR A 58 -10.09 -7.83 8.57
N ILE A 59 -9.23 -8.84 8.35
CA ILE A 59 -7.90 -8.90 8.96
C ILE A 59 -7.04 -7.73 8.46
N ILE A 60 -6.93 -7.55 7.14
CA ILE A 60 -6.07 -6.52 6.54
C ILE A 60 -6.52 -5.11 6.95
N ARG A 61 -7.82 -4.85 7.04
CA ARG A 61 -8.35 -3.55 7.49
C ARG A 61 -8.33 -3.38 9.02
N GLY A 62 -8.28 -4.48 9.77
CA GLY A 62 -8.21 -4.48 11.23
C GLY A 62 -6.79 -4.38 11.79
N THR A 63 -5.77 -4.72 10.98
CA THR A 63 -4.36 -4.61 11.37
C THR A 63 -3.78 -3.24 11.03
N PRO A 64 -2.95 -2.62 11.91
CA PRO A 64 -2.27 -1.38 11.60
C PRO A 64 -1.35 -1.51 10.38
N MET A 65 -1.35 -0.50 9.50
CA MET A 65 -0.49 -0.47 8.30
C MET A 65 1.00 -0.63 8.65
N LEU A 66 1.45 -0.04 9.76
CA LEU A 66 2.83 -0.19 10.23
C LEU A 66 3.18 -1.65 10.49
N VAL A 67 2.29 -2.42 11.12
CA VAL A 67 2.49 -3.84 11.41
C VAL A 67 2.58 -4.65 10.11
N GLN A 68 1.76 -4.33 9.12
CA GLN A 68 1.82 -4.98 7.80
C GLN A 68 3.17 -4.77 7.12
N ILE A 69 3.67 -3.52 7.14
CA ILE A 69 4.99 -3.19 6.59
C ILE A 69 6.09 -3.93 7.36
N MET A 70 6.03 -3.96 8.70
CA MET A 70 7.00 -4.69 9.51
C MET A 70 7.01 -6.19 9.20
N ILE A 71 5.84 -6.82 9.09
CA ILE A 71 5.71 -8.24 8.72
C ILE A 71 6.40 -8.49 7.38
N VAL A 72 6.11 -7.69 6.36
CA VAL A 72 6.74 -7.86 5.04
C VAL A 72 8.25 -7.61 5.12
N PHE A 73 8.71 -6.61 5.86
CA PHE A 73 10.13 -6.27 5.92
C PHE A 73 10.97 -7.30 6.70
N TYR A 74 10.44 -7.84 7.80
CA TYR A 74 11.18 -8.73 8.70
C TYR A 74 10.96 -10.22 8.44
N ILE A 75 9.81 -10.62 7.89
CA ILE A 75 9.49 -12.05 7.68
C ILE A 75 9.90 -12.52 6.28
N PHE A 76 9.89 -11.63 5.28
CA PHE A 76 10.28 -12.01 3.93
C PHE A 76 11.81 -12.18 3.84
N PRO A 77 12.33 -13.30 3.31
CA PRO A 77 13.76 -13.54 3.24
C PRO A 77 14.43 -12.47 2.38
N GLN A 78 15.38 -11.75 2.99
CA GLN A 78 16.22 -10.79 2.31
C GLN A 78 17.36 -11.58 1.66
N LEU A 79 17.25 -11.82 0.35
CA LEU A 79 18.33 -12.39 -0.47
C LEU A 79 19.44 -11.35 -0.69
#